data_AF-U3TX60-F1
#
_entry.id   AF-U3TX60-F1
#
_cell.length_a   1.000
_cell.length_b   1.000
_cell.length_c   1.000
_cell.angle_alpha   90.00
_cell.angle_beta   90.00
_cell.angle_gamma   90.00
#
_symmetry.space_group_name_H-M   'P 1'
#
loop_
_entity.id
_entity.type
_entity.pdbx_description
1 polymer ?
#
loop_
_entity_poly.entity_id
_entity_poly.type
_entity_poly.pdbx_seq_one_letter_code
_entity_poly.pdbx_strand_id
1 'polypeptide(L)'
;MGISQPTLSRAIRELGDDIVKIGAGPSIQYALRDTFRGFRSAPIYRVTDEGQIKPLGELIPVRPEGFVMVQADQKSFHSDGLPWWLFDMRPQGYLGRAYASTNASGLGLPANPEQWADADVVRALLAQGHDAIDNLLIGEQARSRFLEMPEPTPVERATAYPELARAAGAGEVPGSSAGGEQPKFCTYTERGHVLVKFTAADDNPVSERWHDLLMAEHLALKVLGVKTEVFDIAGQRFLEIPRFDRVVKWAVSACFRCGRLMRSSSARPVRAGQSSSTSLWRKSVSILRPPAARPGFGHLAC
;
A
#
# COMPACT_ATOMS: atom_id res chain seq x y z
N MET A 1 15.68 -12.60 -34.26
CA MET A 1 16.49 -13.59 -33.54
C MET A 1 16.49 -14.88 -34.33
N GLY A 2 17.64 -15.40 -34.75
CA GLY A 2 17.75 -16.58 -35.64
C GLY A 2 17.60 -17.94 -34.96
N ILE A 3 16.71 -18.07 -33.98
CA ILE A 3 16.50 -19.30 -33.22
C ILE A 3 15.22 -19.96 -33.70
N SER A 4 15.26 -21.26 -34.01
CA SER A 4 14.06 -22.00 -34.44
C SER A 4 13.07 -22.18 -33.28
N GLN A 5 11.77 -22.15 -33.59
CA GLN A 5 10.69 -22.35 -32.61
C GLN A 5 10.85 -23.63 -31.76
N PRO A 6 11.25 -24.80 -32.31
CA PRO A 6 11.47 -26.01 -31.50
C PRO A 6 12.60 -25.85 -30.48
N THR A 7 13.64 -25.10 -30.82
CA THR A 7 14.80 -24.86 -29.93
C THR A 7 14.40 -23.94 -28.79
N LEU A 8 13.67 -22.86 -29.08
CA LEU A 8 13.12 -21.98 -28.05
C LEU A 8 12.14 -22.72 -27.12
N SER A 9 11.27 -23.57 -27.68
CA SER A 9 10.32 -24.36 -26.89
C SER A 9 11.00 -25.36 -25.96
N ARG A 10 12.10 -25.98 -26.41
CA ARG A 10 12.92 -26.87 -25.55
C ARG A 10 13.60 -26.08 -24.43
N ALA A 11 14.26 -24.97 -24.75
CA ALA A 11 14.94 -24.14 -23.76
C ALA A 11 13.96 -23.58 -22.70
N ILE A 12 12.77 -23.12 -23.10
CA ILE A 12 11.74 -22.67 -22.15
C ILE A 12 11.28 -23.81 -21.24
N ARG A 13 11.17 -25.03 -21.77
CA ARG A 13 10.75 -26.21 -21.00
C ARG A 13 11.83 -26.66 -20.01
N GLU A 14 13.09 -26.58 -20.39
CA GLU A 14 14.24 -26.85 -19.51
C GLU A 14 14.30 -25.87 -18.34
N LEU A 15 13.99 -24.60 -18.58
CA LEU A 15 13.93 -23.57 -17.53
C LEU A 15 12.70 -23.68 -16.62
N GLY A 16 11.65 -24.40 -17.04
CA GLY A 16 10.50 -24.76 -16.20
C GLY A 16 9.91 -23.59 -15.40
N ASP A 17 9.94 -23.72 -14.08
CA ASP A 17 9.35 -22.77 -13.12
C ASP A 17 10.09 -21.42 -12.99
N ASP A 18 11.29 -21.33 -13.58
CA ASP A 18 12.05 -20.09 -13.66
C ASP A 18 11.49 -19.16 -14.74
N ILE A 19 10.64 -19.66 -15.63
CA ILE A 19 9.98 -18.84 -16.66
C ILE A 19 8.57 -18.43 -16.22
N VAL A 20 8.32 -17.12 -16.23
CA VAL A 20 7.01 -16.53 -16.02
C VAL A 20 6.39 -16.17 -17.37
N LYS A 21 5.17 -16.66 -17.61
CA LYS A 21 4.41 -16.42 -18.85
C LYS A 21 3.54 -15.17 -18.71
N ILE A 22 3.68 -14.25 -19.66
CA ILE A 22 2.94 -12.99 -19.71
C ILE A 22 2.01 -13.00 -20.93
N GLY A 23 0.69 -12.96 -20.71
CA GLY A 23 -0.30 -13.03 -21.78
C GLY A 23 -0.52 -14.44 -22.34
N ALA A 24 -1.18 -14.52 -23.49
CA ALA A 24 -1.57 -15.77 -24.13
C ALA A 24 -1.50 -15.70 -25.67
N GLY A 25 -1.50 -16.88 -26.30
CA GLY A 25 -1.54 -17.03 -27.75
C GLY A 25 -0.30 -16.45 -28.45
N PRO A 26 -0.46 -15.83 -29.63
CA PRO A 26 0.65 -15.26 -30.40
C PRO A 26 1.38 -14.10 -29.71
N SER A 27 0.75 -13.49 -28.69
CA SER A 27 1.29 -12.36 -27.95
C SER A 27 1.99 -12.73 -26.64
N ILE A 28 2.21 -14.03 -26.40
CA ILE A 28 2.85 -14.51 -25.18
C ILE A 28 4.29 -13.99 -25.09
N GLN A 29 4.62 -13.45 -23.92
CA GLN A 29 5.97 -13.05 -23.57
C GLN A 29 6.45 -13.91 -22.41
N TYR A 30 7.76 -14.05 -22.30
CA TYR A 30 8.40 -14.84 -21.26
C TYR A 30 9.38 -13.96 -20.51
N ALA A 31 9.31 -13.98 -19.19
CA ALA A 31 10.25 -13.32 -18.31
C ALA A 31 10.95 -14.37 -17.45
N LEU A 32 12.23 -14.15 -17.15
CA LEU A 32 12.97 -15.00 -16.24
C LEU A 32 12.72 -14.50 -14.80
N ARG A 33 12.35 -15.40 -13.90
CA ARG A 33 12.17 -15.10 -12.48
C ARG A 33 13.48 -14.64 -11.86
N ASP A 34 13.41 -13.64 -11.00
CA ASP A 34 14.58 -13.17 -10.26
C ASP A 34 14.57 -13.72 -8.82
N THR A 35 15.34 -14.79 -8.60
CA THR A 35 15.47 -15.44 -7.28
C THR A 35 16.39 -14.70 -6.31
N PHE A 36 17.11 -13.65 -6.76
CA PHE A 36 18.08 -12.92 -5.94
C PHE A 36 17.49 -11.70 -5.24
N ARG A 37 16.20 -11.41 -5.44
CA ARG A 37 15.50 -10.27 -4.80
C ARG A 37 15.03 -10.54 -3.36
N GLY A 38 15.45 -11.66 -2.77
CA GLY A 38 15.13 -12.01 -1.38
C GLY A 38 13.74 -12.60 -1.16
N PHE A 39 12.94 -12.79 -2.21
CA PHE A 39 11.69 -13.54 -2.20
C PHE A 39 11.41 -14.13 -3.59
N ARG A 40 10.78 -15.31 -3.65
CA ARG A 40 10.46 -15.99 -4.93
C ARG A 40 9.20 -15.44 -5.58
N SER A 41 8.24 -15.07 -4.74
CA SER A 41 6.95 -14.50 -5.09
C SER A 41 6.24 -14.01 -3.82
N ALA A 42 5.26 -13.14 -4.00
CA ALA A 42 4.45 -12.59 -2.92
C ALA A 42 2.96 -12.76 -3.26
N PRO A 43 2.20 -13.59 -2.53
CA PRO A 43 0.76 -13.67 -2.73
C PRO A 43 0.11 -12.35 -2.29
N ILE A 44 -0.82 -11.86 -3.09
CA ILE A 44 -1.56 -10.63 -2.87
C ILE A 44 -3.00 -10.98 -2.59
N TYR A 45 -3.53 -10.49 -1.47
CA TYR A 45 -4.94 -10.62 -1.12
C TYR A 45 -5.59 -9.24 -1.09
N ARG A 46 -6.92 -9.23 -1.24
CA ARG A 46 -7.76 -8.06 -1.06
C ARG A 46 -8.75 -8.30 0.07
N VAL A 47 -8.88 -7.35 0.98
CA VAL A 47 -9.95 -7.29 1.98
C VAL A 47 -11.15 -6.60 1.35
N THR A 48 -12.32 -7.23 1.41
CA THR A 48 -13.58 -6.64 0.90
C THR A 48 -14.18 -5.65 1.90
N ASP A 49 -15.20 -4.92 1.47
CA ASP A 49 -15.94 -4.00 2.36
C ASP A 49 -16.66 -4.74 3.50
N GLU A 50 -16.85 -6.06 3.37
CA GLU A 50 -17.36 -6.93 4.44
C GLU A 50 -16.25 -7.51 5.34
N GLY A 51 -15.00 -7.08 5.16
CA GLY A 51 -13.84 -7.59 5.91
C GLY A 51 -13.36 -8.97 5.47
N GLN A 52 -13.83 -9.50 4.34
CA GLN A 52 -13.47 -10.84 3.87
C GLN A 52 -12.18 -10.81 3.04
N ILE A 53 -11.31 -11.79 3.22
CA ILE A 53 -10.09 -11.93 2.44
C ILE A 53 -10.39 -12.66 1.13
N LYS A 54 -10.01 -12.06 0.00
CA LYS A 54 -10.06 -12.68 -1.33
C LYS A 54 -8.67 -12.72 -1.96
N PRO A 55 -8.24 -13.86 -2.56
CA PRO A 55 -6.99 -13.90 -3.30
C PRO A 55 -7.10 -12.99 -4.54
N LEU A 56 -6.12 -12.11 -4.72
CA LEU A 56 -6.00 -11.27 -5.91
C LEU A 56 -5.05 -11.90 -6.94
N GLY A 57 -3.97 -12.52 -6.47
CA GLY A 57 -2.98 -13.17 -7.32
C GLY A 57 -1.61 -13.25 -6.65
N GLU A 58 -0.57 -13.34 -7.47
CA GLU A 58 0.82 -13.48 -7.04
C GLU A 58 1.71 -12.47 -7.76
N LEU A 59 2.53 -11.73 -7.00
CA LEU A 59 3.52 -10.81 -7.51
C LEU A 59 4.89 -11.51 -7.57
N ILE A 60 5.47 -11.58 -8.77
CA ILE A 60 6.70 -12.33 -9.04
C ILE A 60 7.79 -11.36 -9.51
N PRO A 61 8.95 -11.29 -8.84
CA PRO A 61 10.09 -10.51 -9.34
C PRO A 61 10.70 -11.17 -10.58
N VAL A 62 11.07 -10.37 -11.58
CA VAL A 62 11.62 -10.83 -12.86
C VAL A 62 12.88 -10.06 -13.27
N ARG A 63 13.67 -10.68 -14.17
CA ARG A 63 14.89 -10.12 -14.76
C ARG A 63 14.58 -9.31 -16.03
N PRO A 64 15.42 -8.31 -16.38
CA PRO A 64 16.54 -7.80 -15.57
C PRO A 64 16.06 -7.03 -14.33
N GLU A 65 14.93 -6.34 -14.45
CA GLU A 65 14.22 -5.62 -13.38
C GLU A 65 12.71 -5.75 -13.58
N GLY A 66 11.92 -5.43 -12.55
CA GLY A 66 10.46 -5.40 -12.61
C GLY A 66 9.75 -6.58 -11.96
N PHE A 67 8.43 -6.60 -12.14
CA PHE A 67 7.54 -7.61 -11.55
C PHE A 67 6.46 -8.05 -12.54
N VAL A 68 6.02 -9.30 -12.40
CA VAL A 68 4.82 -9.81 -13.04
C VAL A 68 3.76 -10.08 -11.98
N MET A 69 2.60 -9.44 -12.11
CA MET A 69 1.42 -9.79 -11.33
C MET A 69 0.62 -10.85 -12.09
N VAL A 70 0.50 -12.05 -11.54
CA VAL A 70 -0.35 -13.13 -12.05
C VAL A 70 -1.63 -13.16 -11.21
N GLN A 71 -2.75 -12.73 -11.79
CA GLN A 71 -4.03 -12.69 -11.11
C GLN A 71 -4.61 -14.09 -10.90
N ALA A 72 -5.55 -14.22 -9.94
CA ALA A 72 -6.26 -15.47 -9.69
C ALA A 72 -7.00 -16.01 -10.93
N ASP A 73 -7.41 -15.14 -11.87
CA ASP A 73 -8.04 -15.50 -13.15
C ASP A 73 -7.02 -15.83 -14.27
N GLN A 74 -5.75 -16.04 -13.91
CA GLN A 74 -4.62 -16.37 -14.80
C GLN A 74 -4.21 -15.26 -15.77
N LYS A 75 -4.73 -14.04 -15.64
CA LYS A 75 -4.21 -12.89 -16.37
C LYS A 75 -2.89 -12.42 -15.75
N SER A 76 -1.89 -12.16 -16.59
CA SER A 76 -0.59 -11.69 -16.16
C SER A 76 -0.25 -10.30 -16.70
N PHE A 77 0.31 -9.45 -15.84
CA PHE A 77 0.68 -8.07 -16.17
C PHE A 77 2.12 -7.81 -15.73
N HIS A 78 2.94 -7.40 -16.70
CA HIS A 78 4.31 -6.96 -16.45
C HIS A 78 4.35 -5.50 -16.01
N SER A 79 5.25 -5.17 -15.09
CA SER A 79 5.61 -3.82 -14.68
C SER A 79 7.13 -3.71 -14.65
N ASP A 80 7.69 -2.66 -15.25
CA ASP A 80 9.15 -2.47 -15.34
C ASP A 80 9.82 -2.19 -13.98
N GLY A 81 9.02 -1.82 -12.98
CA GLY A 81 9.41 -1.63 -11.58
C GLY A 81 8.24 -1.99 -10.67
N LEU A 82 8.27 -1.51 -9.43
CA LEU A 82 7.20 -1.73 -8.45
C LEU A 82 5.85 -1.29 -9.08
N PRO A 83 4.82 -2.15 -9.05
CA PRO A 83 3.53 -1.77 -9.60
C PRO A 83 2.99 -0.49 -8.95
N TRP A 84 2.46 0.42 -9.76
CA TRP A 84 2.04 1.76 -9.30
C TRP A 84 1.01 1.72 -8.15
N TRP A 85 0.20 0.66 -8.09
CA TRP A 85 -0.80 0.45 -7.04
C TRP A 85 -0.20 0.02 -5.69
N LEU A 86 1.10 -0.31 -5.64
CA LEU A 86 1.86 -0.50 -4.40
C LEU A 86 2.64 0.75 -3.97
N PHE A 87 2.64 1.83 -4.78
CA PHE A 87 3.45 3.02 -4.46
C PHE A 87 3.01 3.72 -3.18
N ASP A 88 1.71 3.77 -2.92
CA ASP A 88 1.19 4.41 -1.72
C ASP A 88 1.44 3.57 -0.44
N MET A 89 1.76 2.28 -0.58
CA MET A 89 2.12 1.40 0.54
C MET A 89 3.57 1.54 0.98
N ARG A 90 4.44 2.12 0.13
CA ARG A 90 5.86 2.32 0.44
C ARG A 90 6.02 2.99 1.79
N PRO A 91 6.86 2.45 2.69
CA PRO A 91 7.27 3.18 3.89
C PRO A 91 7.89 4.51 3.47
N GLN A 92 7.24 5.62 3.84
CA GLN A 92 7.66 6.97 3.53
C GLN A 92 7.19 7.97 4.59
N GLY A 93 7.83 9.15 4.62
CA GLY A 93 7.53 10.21 5.57
C GLY A 93 7.76 9.82 7.03
N TYR A 94 7.00 10.41 7.94
CA TYR A 94 7.20 10.25 9.38
C TYR A 94 7.13 8.77 9.81
N LEU A 95 6.02 8.10 9.52
CA LEU A 95 5.80 6.70 9.90
C LEU A 95 6.75 5.75 9.17
N GLY A 96 7.05 6.01 7.90
CA GLY A 96 7.98 5.20 7.14
C GLY A 96 9.40 5.24 7.68
N ARG A 97 9.88 6.42 8.10
CA ARG A 97 11.21 6.56 8.72
C ARG A 97 11.26 5.90 10.08
N ALA A 98 10.22 6.06 10.89
CA ALA A 98 10.12 5.39 12.20
C ALA A 98 10.11 3.85 12.04
N TYR A 99 9.39 3.33 11.04
CA TYR A 99 9.45 1.91 10.70
C TYR A 99 10.86 1.47 10.29
N ALA A 100 11.51 2.23 9.40
CA ALA A 100 12.84 1.89 8.89
C ALA A 100 13.91 1.94 10.00
N SER A 101 13.86 2.90 10.92
CA SER A 101 14.81 2.96 12.03
C SER A 101 14.78 1.72 12.92
N THR A 102 13.61 1.09 13.06
CA THR A 102 13.43 -0.09 13.91
C THR A 102 13.68 -1.39 13.16
N ASN A 103 13.25 -1.48 11.89
CA ASN A 103 13.16 -2.75 11.18
C ASN A 103 14.16 -2.93 10.03
N ALA A 104 14.73 -1.84 9.48
CA ALA A 104 15.55 -1.93 8.26
C ALA A 104 16.79 -2.79 8.46
N SER A 105 17.46 -2.69 9.60
CA SER A 105 18.68 -3.46 9.91
C SER A 105 18.42 -4.97 9.93
N GLY A 106 17.34 -5.41 10.58
CA GLY A 106 16.93 -6.82 10.62
C GLY A 106 16.55 -7.39 9.25
N LEU A 107 16.14 -6.51 8.33
CA LEU A 107 15.85 -6.85 6.93
C LEU A 107 17.05 -6.67 6.01
N GLY A 108 18.20 -6.23 6.49
CA GLY A 108 19.36 -5.90 5.64
C GLY A 108 19.04 -4.82 4.61
N LEU A 109 18.21 -3.85 4.97
CA LEU A 109 17.80 -2.70 4.15
C LEU A 109 18.54 -1.43 4.56
N PRO A 110 18.70 -0.45 3.65
CA PRO A 110 19.20 0.87 4.01
C PRO A 110 18.38 1.52 5.12
N ALA A 111 19.02 2.28 6.02
CA ALA A 111 18.33 2.93 7.13
C ALA A 111 17.30 3.99 6.66
N ASN A 112 17.56 4.65 5.52
CA ASN A 112 16.63 5.61 4.94
C ASN A 112 15.69 4.93 3.92
N PRO A 113 14.36 4.90 4.17
CA PRO A 113 13.41 4.25 3.26
C PRO A 113 13.28 4.92 1.89
N GLU A 114 13.73 6.17 1.74
CA GLU A 114 13.77 6.84 0.43
C GLU A 114 14.81 6.24 -0.53
N GLN A 115 15.80 5.53 0.03
CA GLN A 115 16.86 4.86 -0.74
C GLN A 115 16.50 3.41 -1.11
N TRP A 116 15.34 2.92 -0.68
CA TRP A 116 14.92 1.56 -0.94
C TRP A 116 14.60 1.37 -2.43
N ALA A 117 15.21 0.34 -3.01
CA ALA A 117 14.83 -0.13 -4.34
C ALA A 117 13.43 -0.76 -4.30
N ASP A 118 12.84 -0.95 -5.46
CA ASP A 118 11.49 -1.51 -5.59
C ASP A 118 11.36 -2.92 -4.94
N ALA A 119 12.42 -3.74 -5.01
CA ALA A 119 12.45 -5.03 -4.33
C ALA A 119 12.55 -4.89 -2.80
N ASP A 120 13.30 -3.90 -2.30
CA ASP A 120 13.43 -3.62 -0.87
C ASP A 120 12.10 -3.20 -0.27
N VAL A 121 11.31 -2.40 -1.02
CA VAL A 121 9.94 -2.07 -0.64
C VAL A 121 9.10 -3.34 -0.47
N VAL A 122 9.10 -4.26 -1.45
CA VAL A 122 8.29 -5.48 -1.35
C VAL A 122 8.75 -6.36 -0.18
N ARG A 123 10.07 -6.48 0.04
CA ARG A 123 10.62 -7.20 1.21
C ARG A 123 10.16 -6.59 2.52
N ALA A 124 10.17 -5.26 2.62
CA ALA A 124 9.67 -4.55 3.78
C ALA A 124 8.16 -4.77 3.97
N LEU A 125 7.35 -4.73 2.91
CA LEU A 125 5.90 -4.98 2.98
C LEU A 125 5.58 -6.42 3.41
N LEU A 126 6.37 -7.39 2.92
CA LEU A 126 6.26 -8.81 3.31
C LEU A 126 6.57 -9.04 4.79
N ALA A 127 7.52 -8.29 5.35
CA ALA A 127 7.92 -8.39 6.76
C ALA A 127 7.07 -7.54 7.71
N GLN A 128 6.63 -6.37 7.25
CA GLN A 128 5.86 -5.43 8.06
C GLN A 128 4.58 -6.10 8.53
N GLY A 129 3.88 -6.81 7.61
CA GLY A 129 2.68 -7.61 7.86
C GLY A 129 1.54 -6.83 8.52
N HIS A 130 0.39 -6.72 7.85
CA HIS A 130 -0.86 -6.05 8.26
C HIS A 130 -0.73 -4.65 8.89
N ASP A 131 -1.02 -3.64 8.06
CA ASP A 131 -1.45 -2.25 8.34
C ASP A 131 -0.87 -1.34 7.24
N ALA A 132 -1.07 -1.73 5.99
CA ALA A 132 -0.77 -0.88 4.87
C ALA A 132 -1.96 0.06 4.63
N ILE A 133 -1.68 1.25 4.09
CA ILE A 133 -2.74 2.00 3.40
C ILE A 133 -3.25 1.13 2.26
N ASP A 134 -4.57 1.18 2.03
CA ASP A 134 -5.30 0.38 1.03
C ASP A 134 -5.68 -1.03 1.51
N ASN A 135 -6.54 -1.70 0.74
CA ASN A 135 -7.23 -2.93 1.11
C ASN A 135 -6.48 -4.19 0.69
N LEU A 136 -5.16 -4.08 0.46
CA LEU A 136 -4.33 -5.21 0.04
C LEU A 136 -3.48 -5.74 1.18
N LEU A 137 -3.36 -7.06 1.23
CA LEU A 137 -2.44 -7.78 2.11
C LEU A 137 -1.36 -8.42 1.25
N ILE A 138 -0.11 -8.13 1.58
CA ILE A 138 1.07 -8.58 0.83
C ILE A 138 1.75 -9.69 1.61
N GLY A 139 1.73 -10.91 1.06
CA GLY A 139 2.28 -12.10 1.70
C GLY A 139 1.32 -12.81 2.66
N GLU A 140 1.61 -14.08 2.94
CA GLU A 140 0.81 -14.88 3.88
C GLU A 140 0.91 -14.35 5.31
N GLN A 141 2.05 -13.77 5.72
CA GLN A 141 2.18 -13.20 7.05
C GLN A 141 1.19 -12.05 7.28
N ALA A 142 1.00 -11.16 6.30
CA ALA A 142 -0.01 -10.09 6.39
C ALA A 142 -1.43 -10.65 6.49
N ARG A 143 -1.72 -11.76 5.80
CA ARG A 143 -3.00 -12.44 5.86
C ARG A 143 -3.25 -13.10 7.21
N SER A 144 -2.30 -13.90 7.72
CA SER A 144 -2.41 -14.56 9.02
C SER A 144 -2.63 -13.56 10.14
N ARG A 145 -1.84 -12.47 10.16
CA ARG A 145 -1.99 -11.43 11.18
C ARG A 145 -3.34 -10.71 11.08
N PHE A 146 -3.85 -10.46 9.87
CA PHE A 146 -5.19 -9.89 9.71
C PHE A 146 -6.29 -10.81 10.28
N LEU A 147 -6.16 -12.14 10.13
CA LEU A 147 -7.11 -13.12 10.67
C LEU A 147 -7.02 -13.25 12.19
N GLU A 148 -5.84 -13.08 12.76
CA GLU A 148 -5.57 -13.14 14.21
C GLU A 148 -5.86 -11.81 14.92
N MET A 149 -6.08 -10.72 14.16
CA MET A 149 -6.27 -9.39 14.71
C MET A 149 -7.57 -9.33 15.51
N PRO A 150 -7.52 -8.93 16.80
CA PRO A 150 -8.73 -8.76 17.59
C PRO A 150 -9.57 -7.59 17.04
N GLU A 151 -10.85 -7.58 17.39
CA GLU A 151 -11.72 -6.46 17.05
C GLU A 151 -11.19 -5.18 17.71
N PRO A 152 -11.04 -4.08 16.95
CA PRO A 152 -10.52 -2.85 17.53
C PRO A 152 -11.49 -2.34 18.59
N THR A 153 -10.95 -2.09 19.78
CA THR A 153 -11.69 -1.49 20.89
C THR A 153 -11.43 0.01 20.96
N PRO A 154 -12.46 0.83 21.26
CA PRO A 154 -12.27 2.26 21.46
C PRO A 154 -11.23 2.54 22.56
N VAL A 155 -10.23 3.35 22.24
CA VAL A 155 -9.23 3.78 23.22
C VAL A 155 -9.76 4.92 24.09
N GLU A 156 -9.31 4.96 25.35
CA GLU A 156 -9.49 6.11 26.22
C GLU A 156 -8.46 7.18 25.85
N ARG A 157 -8.93 8.34 25.39
CA ARG A 157 -8.08 9.35 24.73
C ARG A 157 -7.06 9.98 25.68
N ALA A 158 -7.46 10.28 26.92
CA ALA A 158 -6.62 11.01 27.86
C ALA A 158 -5.36 10.23 28.25
N THR A 159 -5.44 8.90 28.27
CA THR A 159 -4.34 8.00 28.59
C THR A 159 -3.64 7.45 27.33
N ALA A 160 -4.40 7.01 26.33
CA ALA A 160 -3.82 6.32 25.17
C ALA A 160 -3.10 7.26 24.19
N TYR A 161 -3.53 8.52 24.03
CA TYR A 161 -2.95 9.40 23.01
C TYR A 161 -1.48 9.75 23.27
N PRO A 162 -1.08 10.13 24.50
CA PRO A 162 0.33 10.30 24.83
C PRO A 162 1.17 9.04 24.61
N GLU A 163 0.64 7.86 25.00
CA GLU A 163 1.35 6.58 24.84
C GLU A 163 1.54 6.23 23.36
N LEU A 164 0.50 6.37 22.54
CA LEU A 164 0.54 6.12 21.10
C LEU A 164 1.43 7.11 20.37
N ALA A 165 1.45 8.38 20.79
CA ALA A 165 2.38 9.37 20.23
C ALA A 165 3.84 9.03 20.53
N ARG A 166 4.15 8.62 21.78
CA ARG A 166 5.49 8.15 22.15
C ARG A 166 5.90 6.93 21.32
N ALA A 167 5.02 5.92 21.24
CA ALA A 167 5.28 4.70 20.51
C ALA A 167 5.42 4.95 18.99
N ALA A 168 4.64 5.86 18.41
CA ALA A 168 4.78 6.27 17.01
C ALA A 168 6.13 6.98 16.75
N GLY A 169 6.59 7.82 17.69
CA GLY A 169 7.91 8.45 17.62
C GLY A 169 9.07 7.46 17.74
N ALA A 170 8.89 6.38 18.49
CA ALA A 170 9.87 5.31 18.62
C ALA A 170 9.84 4.28 17.47
N GLY A 171 8.86 4.39 16.55
CA GLY A 171 8.65 3.39 15.50
C GLY A 171 8.12 2.05 16.01
N GLU A 172 7.54 2.03 17.22
CA GLU A 172 6.96 0.86 17.89
C GLU A 172 5.53 0.57 17.40
N VAL A 173 4.80 1.61 16.97
CA VAL A 173 3.48 1.43 16.36
C VAL A 173 3.67 1.08 14.89
N PRO A 174 3.17 -0.06 14.39
CA PRO A 174 3.02 -0.30 12.97
C PRO A 174 2.18 0.82 12.39
N GLY A 175 2.84 1.77 11.74
CA GLY A 175 2.14 2.89 11.14
C GLY A 175 1.54 2.44 9.83
N SER A 176 0.21 2.45 9.73
CA SER A 176 -0.51 2.73 8.48
C SER A 176 0.34 3.65 7.62
N SER A 177 0.66 3.27 6.38
CA SER A 177 1.50 4.03 5.42
C SER A 177 0.97 5.42 5.03
N ALA A 178 0.32 6.15 5.95
CA ALA A 178 -0.16 7.52 5.86
C ALA A 178 1.01 8.46 5.62
N GLY A 179 1.40 8.55 4.35
CA GLY A 179 2.47 9.40 3.88
C GLY A 179 2.32 10.85 4.37
N GLY A 180 3.46 11.53 4.44
CA GLY A 180 3.59 12.90 4.94
C GLY A 180 4.53 12.99 6.13
N GLU A 181 5.08 14.18 6.32
CA GLU A 181 6.19 14.44 7.26
C GLU A 181 5.73 14.73 8.68
N GLN A 182 4.44 15.01 8.87
CA GLN A 182 3.90 15.39 10.17
C GLN A 182 3.75 14.16 11.10
N PRO A 183 4.06 14.30 12.41
CA PRO A 183 3.82 13.26 13.40
C PRO A 183 2.36 12.86 13.46
N LYS A 184 2.11 11.55 13.38
CA LYS A 184 0.76 10.99 13.39
C LYS A 184 0.75 9.53 13.82
N PHE A 185 -0.39 9.06 14.32
CA PHE A 185 -0.68 7.64 14.53
C PHE A 185 -2.13 7.35 14.15
N CYS A 186 -2.47 6.06 13.99
CA CYS A 186 -3.83 5.62 13.73
C CYS A 186 -4.35 4.86 14.94
N THR A 187 -5.64 5.03 15.27
CA THR A 187 -6.28 4.31 16.37
C THR A 187 -7.78 4.20 16.11
N TYR A 188 -8.48 3.49 17.00
CA TYR A 188 -9.92 3.32 16.99
C TYR A 188 -10.55 4.00 18.20
N THR A 189 -11.63 4.75 17.98
CA THR A 189 -12.39 5.44 19.03
C THR A 189 -13.87 5.11 18.90
N GLU A 190 -14.71 5.64 19.78
CA GLU A 190 -16.17 5.57 19.66
C GLU A 190 -16.69 6.12 18.32
N ARG A 191 -15.91 7.01 17.67
CA ARG A 191 -16.22 7.60 16.37
C ARG A 191 -15.75 6.74 15.19
N GLY A 192 -15.10 5.62 15.47
CA GLY A 192 -14.51 4.71 14.49
C GLY A 192 -13.00 4.90 14.34
N HIS A 193 -12.49 4.50 13.17
CA HIS A 193 -11.07 4.63 12.82
C HIS A 193 -10.69 6.09 12.61
N VAL A 194 -9.64 6.54 13.30
CA VAL A 194 -9.15 7.91 13.26
C VAL A 194 -7.65 7.96 12.96
N LEU A 195 -7.24 9.03 12.30
CA LEU A 195 -5.87 9.48 12.19
C LEU A 195 -5.67 10.62 13.17
N VAL A 196 -4.73 10.47 14.10
CA VAL A 196 -4.41 11.50 15.08
C VAL A 196 -3.06 12.11 14.72
N LYS A 197 -3.04 13.41 14.43
CA LYS A 197 -1.81 14.19 14.30
C LYS A 197 -1.46 14.82 15.63
N PHE A 198 -0.18 14.95 15.95
CA PHE A 198 0.23 15.44 17.26
C PHE A 198 1.48 16.31 17.23
N THR A 199 1.66 17.12 18.26
CA THR A 199 2.88 17.93 18.49
C THR A 199 3.89 17.15 19.31
N ALA A 200 5.17 17.54 19.26
CA ALA A 200 6.15 17.06 20.23
C ALA A 200 5.74 17.48 21.66
N ALA A 201 6.22 16.75 22.67
CA ALA A 201 5.98 17.04 24.08
C ALA A 201 6.84 18.19 24.62
N ASP A 202 7.94 18.51 23.93
CA ASP A 202 8.84 19.58 24.34
C ASP A 202 8.15 20.94 24.26
N ASP A 203 8.25 21.74 25.31
CA ASP A 203 7.80 23.13 25.30
C ASP A 203 8.88 24.02 24.70
N ASN A 204 8.74 24.32 23.40
CA ASN A 204 9.67 25.17 22.66
C ASN A 204 8.96 25.89 21.49
N PRO A 205 9.58 26.93 20.90
CA PRO A 205 8.98 27.71 19.81
C PRO A 205 8.70 26.91 18.53
N VAL A 206 9.28 25.72 18.35
CA VAL A 206 8.93 24.82 17.26
C VAL A 206 7.60 24.13 17.58
N SER A 207 7.46 23.57 18.79
CA SER A 207 6.24 22.93 19.26
C SER A 207 5.04 23.89 19.30
N GLU A 208 5.23 25.15 19.70
CA GLU A 208 4.18 26.19 19.64
C GLU A 208 3.70 26.42 18.20
N ARG A 209 4.63 26.54 17.24
CA ARG A 209 4.26 26.66 15.81
C ARG A 209 3.49 25.45 15.31
N TRP A 210 3.82 24.25 15.79
CA TRP A 210 3.06 23.05 15.47
C TRP A 210 1.67 23.06 16.11
N HIS A 211 1.51 23.60 17.32
CA HIS A 211 0.20 23.78 17.96
C HIS A 211 -0.71 24.67 17.12
N ASP A 212 -0.17 25.79 16.61
CA ASP A 212 -0.89 26.71 15.73
C ASP A 212 -1.23 26.06 14.39
N LEU A 213 -0.30 25.28 13.82
CA LEU A 213 -0.52 24.59 12.56
C LEU A 213 -1.63 23.55 12.65
N LEU A 214 -1.69 22.78 13.74
CA LEU A 214 -2.78 21.82 13.96
C LEU A 214 -4.12 22.53 14.18
N MET A 215 -4.13 23.69 14.84
CA MET A 215 -5.34 24.50 14.98
C MET A 215 -5.81 25.06 13.63
N ALA A 216 -4.89 25.58 12.81
CA ALA A 216 -5.19 26.05 11.47
C ALA A 216 -5.76 24.93 10.59
N GLU A 217 -5.19 23.72 10.69
CA GLU A 217 -5.71 22.54 9.98
C GLU A 217 -7.11 22.14 10.46
N HIS A 218 -7.36 22.14 11.78
CA HIS A 218 -8.70 21.89 12.34
C HIS A 218 -9.75 22.84 11.75
N LEU A 219 -9.44 24.14 11.73
CA LEU A 219 -10.33 25.18 11.21
C LEU A 219 -10.57 25.01 9.70
N ALA A 220 -9.51 24.74 8.93
CA ALA A 220 -9.64 24.48 7.49
C ALA A 220 -10.50 23.24 7.21
N LEU A 221 -10.29 22.15 7.93
CA LEU A 221 -11.07 20.92 7.80
C LEU A 221 -12.54 21.12 8.18
N LYS A 222 -12.82 21.93 9.22
CA LYS A 222 -14.17 22.32 9.58
C LYS A 222 -14.88 23.09 8.47
N VAL A 223 -14.19 24.03 7.81
CA VAL A 223 -14.75 24.76 6.66
C VAL A 223 -15.11 23.81 5.52
N LEU A 224 -14.32 22.75 5.31
CA LEU A 224 -14.60 21.70 4.34
C LEU A 224 -15.66 20.68 4.80
N GLY A 225 -16.26 20.86 5.98
CA GLY A 225 -17.31 19.99 6.51
C GLY A 225 -16.81 18.69 7.16
N VAL A 226 -15.51 18.55 7.41
CA VAL A 226 -14.94 17.37 8.06
C VAL A 226 -15.05 17.54 9.58
N LYS A 227 -15.68 16.57 10.25
CA LYS A 227 -15.83 16.55 11.71
C LYS A 227 -14.50 16.16 12.37
N THR A 228 -13.70 17.14 12.75
CA THR A 228 -12.43 16.94 13.48
C THR A 228 -12.55 17.43 14.93
N GLU A 229 -11.68 16.93 15.80
CA GLU A 229 -11.59 17.36 17.21
C GLU A 229 -10.14 17.65 17.58
N VAL A 230 -9.94 18.60 18.49
CA VAL A 230 -8.63 18.97 19.03
C VAL A 230 -8.62 18.69 20.52
N PHE A 231 -7.56 18.06 21.00
CA PHE A 231 -7.34 17.76 22.41
C PHE A 231 -5.98 18.27 22.84
N ASP A 232 -5.91 18.88 24.01
CA ASP A 232 -4.67 19.28 24.65
C ASP A 232 -4.48 18.36 25.88
N ILE A 233 -3.52 17.45 25.84
CA ILE A 233 -3.28 16.42 26.86
C ILE A 233 -1.79 16.44 27.21
N ALA A 234 -1.48 16.57 28.51
CA ALA A 234 -0.11 16.56 29.03
C ALA A 234 0.87 17.50 28.30
N GLY A 235 0.41 18.69 27.88
CA GLY A 235 1.23 19.68 27.16
C GLY A 235 1.42 19.41 25.67
N GLN A 236 0.81 18.35 25.13
CA GLN A 236 0.77 18.07 23.70
C GLN A 236 -0.62 18.35 23.12
N ARG A 237 -0.64 18.81 21.86
CA ARG A 237 -1.87 18.95 21.08
C ARG A 237 -2.05 17.79 20.13
N PHE A 238 -3.28 17.29 20.08
CA PHE A 238 -3.72 16.19 19.22
C PHE A 238 -4.88 16.67 18.35
N LEU A 239 -4.77 16.47 17.05
CA LEU A 239 -5.83 16.69 16.07
C LEU A 239 -6.35 15.32 15.60
N GLU A 240 -7.58 14.99 16.00
CA GLU A 240 -8.28 13.78 15.60
C GLU A 240 -9.06 14.00 14.31
N ILE A 241 -8.76 13.17 13.31
CA ILE A 241 -9.33 13.23 11.96
C ILE A 241 -9.97 11.88 11.63
N PRO A 242 -11.26 11.83 11.26
CA PRO A 242 -11.90 10.57 10.86
C PRO A 242 -11.26 10.03 9.59
N ARG A 243 -10.98 8.72 9.57
CA ARG A 243 -10.44 8.06 8.38
C ARG A 243 -11.56 7.78 7.38
N PHE A 244 -11.40 8.26 6.16
CA PHE A 244 -12.34 8.00 5.06
C PHE A 244 -12.06 6.67 4.37
N ASP A 245 -10.85 6.12 4.52
CA ASP A 245 -10.42 4.85 3.93
C ASP A 245 -10.80 3.64 4.79
N ARG A 246 -11.70 3.81 5.76
CA ARG A 246 -12.21 2.76 6.65
C ARG A 246 -13.73 2.92 6.79
N VAL A 247 -14.51 2.02 6.16
CA VAL A 247 -15.98 2.16 6.03
C VAL A 247 -16.76 1.31 7.04
N VAL A 248 -16.16 0.24 7.57
CA VAL A 248 -16.69 -0.55 8.68
C VAL A 248 -15.54 -0.95 9.62
N LYS A 249 -15.86 -1.60 10.76
CA LYS A 249 -14.88 -1.97 11.80
C LYS A 249 -13.62 -2.67 11.27
N TRP A 250 -13.77 -3.48 10.22
CA TRP A 250 -12.70 -4.28 9.61
C TRP A 250 -12.32 -3.82 8.20
N ALA A 251 -13.15 -3.00 7.55
CA ALA A 251 -13.00 -2.74 6.13
C ALA A 251 -12.03 -1.64 5.84
N VAL A 252 -11.26 -1.90 4.80
CA VAL A 252 -10.39 -0.92 4.17
C VAL A 252 -10.99 -0.54 2.83
N SER A 253 -11.21 0.76 2.62
CA SER A 253 -11.49 1.31 1.31
C SER A 253 -10.18 1.62 0.59
N ALA A 254 -10.15 1.31 -0.71
CA ALA A 254 -8.98 1.62 -1.51
C ALA A 254 -8.80 3.13 -1.67
N CYS A 255 -7.64 3.65 -1.24
CA CYS A 255 -7.30 5.07 -1.31
C CYS A 255 -6.06 5.26 -2.17
N PHE A 256 -6.26 5.71 -3.41
CA PHE A 256 -5.17 6.09 -4.32
C PHE A 256 -4.91 7.60 -4.25
N ARG A 257 -3.64 8.00 -4.09
CA ARG A 257 -3.26 9.41 -4.12
C ARG A 257 -3.26 9.95 -5.56
N CYS A 258 -4.07 10.97 -5.82
CA CYS A 258 -4.23 11.56 -7.17
C CYS A 258 -2.93 12.17 -7.74
N GLY A 259 -2.02 12.65 -6.89
CA GLY A 259 -0.80 13.37 -7.31
C GLY A 259 0.26 12.54 -8.07
N ARG A 260 0.16 11.20 -8.09
CA ARG A 260 1.09 10.32 -8.83
C ARG A 260 0.53 9.73 -10.10
N LEU A 261 -0.77 9.93 -10.37
CA LEU A 261 -1.43 9.51 -11.61
C LEU A 261 -0.78 10.15 -12.86
N MET A 262 -0.02 11.25 -12.69
CA MET A 262 0.57 12.02 -13.78
C MET A 262 2.06 11.75 -14.07
N ARG A 263 2.80 10.93 -13.30
CA ARG A 263 4.27 10.82 -13.49
C ARG A 263 4.75 9.79 -14.52
N SER A 264 3.86 8.99 -15.13
CA SER A 264 4.23 8.03 -16.19
C SER A 264 4.11 8.59 -17.62
N SER A 265 3.85 9.89 -17.80
CA SER A 265 3.62 10.52 -19.12
C SER A 265 4.83 11.26 -19.70
N SER A 266 6.00 11.23 -19.05
CA SER A 266 7.21 11.94 -19.51
C SER A 266 8.41 11.05 -19.80
N ALA A 267 8.20 9.94 -20.51
CA ALA A 267 9.30 9.30 -21.25
C ALA A 267 9.24 9.82 -22.70
N ARG A 268 10.25 10.61 -23.12
CA ARG A 268 10.38 11.07 -24.51
C ARG A 268 10.51 9.86 -25.45
N PRO A 269 9.88 9.90 -26.63
CA PRO A 269 9.80 8.75 -27.52
C PRO A 269 11.11 8.58 -28.30
N VAL A 270 11.80 7.46 -28.10
CA VAL A 270 12.69 6.91 -29.14
C VAL A 270 11.79 6.17 -30.13
N ARG A 271 11.74 6.66 -31.38
CA ARG A 271 10.94 6.09 -32.46
C ARG A 271 11.47 4.70 -32.83
N ALA A 272 10.62 3.67 -32.73
CA ALA A 272 10.16 2.85 -33.87
C ALA A 272 9.22 1.72 -33.38
N GLY A 273 8.03 1.61 -33.97
CA GLY A 273 7.13 0.44 -33.84
C GLY A 273 5.93 0.63 -32.91
N GLN A 274 4.77 0.88 -33.49
CA GLN A 274 3.47 1.14 -32.85
C GLN A 274 2.97 0.02 -31.90
N SER A 275 2.73 0.34 -30.61
CA SER A 275 1.45 0.11 -29.91
C SER A 275 1.43 0.86 -28.56
N SER A 276 0.27 1.41 -28.21
CA SER A 276 0.10 2.61 -27.38
C SER A 276 0.08 2.38 -25.85
N SER A 277 0.71 3.30 -25.10
CA SER A 277 0.73 3.33 -23.62
C SER A 277 -0.65 3.46 -22.97
N THR A 278 -1.68 3.83 -23.75
CA THR A 278 -3.08 3.84 -23.35
C THR A 278 -3.64 2.45 -23.02
N SER A 279 -3.03 1.39 -23.57
CA SER A 279 -3.47 0.00 -23.35
C SER A 279 -3.00 -0.58 -22.01
N LEU A 280 -1.82 -0.18 -21.53
CA LEU A 280 -1.26 -0.57 -20.22
C LEU A 280 -2.08 0.02 -19.06
N TRP A 281 -2.59 1.23 -19.23
CA TRP A 281 -3.48 1.91 -18.27
C TRP A 281 -4.83 1.19 -18.09
N ARG A 282 -5.55 0.90 -19.19
CA ARG A 282 -6.84 0.18 -19.11
C ARG A 282 -6.70 -1.22 -18.52
N LYS A 283 -5.60 -1.89 -18.81
CA LYS A 283 -5.26 -3.24 -18.30
C LYS A 283 -4.87 -3.25 -16.83
N SER A 284 -4.25 -2.19 -16.33
CA SER A 284 -3.85 -2.11 -14.92
C SER A 284 -5.00 -1.69 -14.00
N VAL A 285 -5.93 -0.85 -14.47
CA VAL A 285 -7.12 -0.45 -13.70
C VAL A 285 -8.09 -1.63 -13.48
N SER A 286 -8.13 -2.62 -14.38
CA SER A 286 -8.92 -3.84 -14.17
C SER A 286 -8.44 -4.71 -13.01
N ILE A 287 -7.17 -4.59 -12.59
CA ILE A 287 -6.63 -5.33 -11.44
C ILE A 287 -7.33 -4.91 -10.14
N LEU A 288 -7.74 -3.63 -10.06
CA LEU A 288 -8.26 -3.01 -8.85
C LEU A 288 -9.79 -2.84 -8.83
N ARG A 289 -10.48 -3.13 -9.94
CA ARG A 289 -11.95 -3.05 -9.97
C ARG A 289 -12.58 -4.17 -9.13
N PRO A 290 -13.60 -3.88 -8.29
CA PRO A 290 -14.45 -4.92 -7.75
C PRO A 290 -15.18 -5.66 -8.89
N PRO A 291 -15.54 -6.95 -8.72
CA PRO A 291 -16.44 -7.61 -9.67
C PRO A 291 -17.73 -6.80 -9.75
N ALA A 292 -18.19 -6.52 -10.98
CA ALA A 292 -19.43 -5.79 -11.19
C ALA A 292 -20.56 -6.50 -10.41
N ALA A 293 -21.22 -5.77 -9.52
CA ALA A 293 -22.47 -6.24 -8.94
C ALA A 293 -23.40 -6.57 -10.11
N ARG A 294 -23.85 -7.83 -10.19
CA ARG A 294 -24.88 -8.22 -11.16
C ARG A 294 -26.08 -7.30 -10.90
N PRO A 295 -26.66 -6.62 -11.90
CA PRO A 295 -27.91 -5.93 -11.69
C PRO A 295 -28.95 -7.02 -11.36
N GLY A 296 -29.37 -7.05 -10.09
CA GLY A 296 -30.51 -7.84 -9.67
C GLY A 296 -31.74 -7.28 -10.37
N PHE A 297 -32.17 -7.94 -11.44
CA PHE A 297 -33.53 -7.80 -11.93
C PHE A 297 -34.46 -8.39 -10.88
N GLY A 298 -35.05 -7.52 -10.05
CA GLY A 298 -36.20 -7.81 -9.22
C GLY A 298 -37.33 -6.87 -9.64
N HIS A 299 -38.10 -7.29 -10.64
CA HIS A 299 -39.33 -6.65 -11.05
C HIS A 299 -40.49 -7.31 -10.27
N LEU A 300 -41.43 -6.48 -9.77
CA LEU A 300 -42.82 -6.80 -9.38
C LEU A 300 -42.97 -7.67 -8.10
N ALA A 301 -43.95 -7.50 -7.22
CA ALA A 301 -45.09 -6.59 -7.06
C ALA A 301 -45.70 -6.88 -5.66
N CYS A 302 -46.57 -5.96 -5.20
CA CYS A 302 -47.38 -5.95 -3.96
C CYS A 302 -46.65 -5.55 -2.68
#